data_AF-H9FHD0-F1
#
_entry.id   AF-H9FHD0-F1
#
_cell.length_a   1.000
_cell.length_b   1.000
_cell.length_c   1.000
_cell.angle_alpha   90.00
_cell.angle_beta   90.00
_cell.angle_gamma   90.00
#
_symmetry.space_group_name_H-M   'P 1'
#
loop_
_entity.id
_entity.type
_entity.pdbx_description
1 polymer ?
#
loop_
_entity_poly.entity_id
_entity_poly.type
_entity_poly.pdbx_seq_one_letter_code
_entity_poly.pdbx_strand_id
1 'polypeptide(L)'
;GEHVLHLEPGSVESGRGRCPHEPSRPFASTFVGGELYTGLTADFLGREAMIFRSGGPRPALRSDSDQSLLHDPRFVMAARIPENSD
;
A
#
# COMPACT_ATOMS: atom_id res chain seq x y z
N GLY A 1 -30.89 -15.75 0.54
CA GLY A 1 -30.15 -15.65 1.81
C GLY A 1 -29.46 -14.32 1.83
N GLU A 2 -29.58 -13.56 2.91
CA GLU A 2 -28.91 -12.26 3.01
C GLU A 2 -27.40 -12.46 3.15
N HIS A 3 -26.63 -11.91 2.22
CA HIS A 3 -25.18 -11.80 2.34
C HIS A 3 -24.89 -10.48 3.05
N VAL A 4 -24.59 -10.54 4.35
CA VAL A 4 -24.25 -9.37 5.16
C VAL A 4 -22.74 -9.32 5.33
N LEU A 5 -22.15 -8.15 5.06
CA LEU A 5 -20.75 -7.88 5.34
C LEU A 5 -20.61 -7.51 6.83
N HIS A 6 -19.76 -8.23 7.54
CA HIS A 6 -19.48 -7.97 8.95
C HIS A 6 -18.04 -7.50 9.14
N LEU A 7 -17.85 -6.53 10.03
CA LEU A 7 -16.51 -6.10 10.47
C LEU A 7 -16.12 -6.94 11.67
N GLU A 8 -14.97 -7.61 11.60
CA GLU A 8 -14.42 -8.37 12.72
C GLU A 8 -13.61 -7.43 13.64
N PRO A 9 -14.11 -7.04 14.83
CA PRO A 9 -13.46 -6.01 15.64
C PRO A 9 -12.06 -6.42 16.13
N GLY A 10 -11.80 -7.73 16.20
CA GLY A 10 -10.50 -8.30 16.59
C GLY A 10 -9.47 -8.37 15.45
N SER A 11 -9.83 -8.03 14.22
CA SER A 11 -8.95 -8.12 13.05
C SER A 11 -8.33 -6.78 12.65
N VAL A 12 -8.33 -5.79 13.55
CA VAL A 12 -7.72 -4.48 13.28
C VAL A 12 -6.20 -4.63 13.25
N GLU A 13 -5.59 -4.15 12.18
CA GLU A 13 -4.14 -4.18 12.01
C GLU A 13 -3.58 -2.77 11.75
N SER A 14 -2.28 -2.58 11.97
CA SER A 14 -1.62 -1.28 11.79
C SER A 14 -1.69 -0.78 10.34
N GLY A 15 -2.20 0.43 10.12
CA GLY A 15 -2.24 1.07 8.80
C GLY A 15 -0.89 1.54 8.26
N ARG A 16 0.19 1.45 9.05
CA ARG A 16 1.53 1.92 8.64
C ARG A 16 2.00 1.20 7.36
N GLY A 17 2.31 1.97 6.32
CA GLY A 17 2.70 1.44 5.01
C GLY A 17 1.53 0.87 4.19
N ARG A 18 0.28 1.04 4.64
CA ARG A 18 -0.92 0.49 3.98
C ARG A 18 -1.94 1.55 3.61
N CYS A 19 -2.04 2.61 4.39
CA CYS A 19 -2.82 3.81 4.08
C CYS A 19 -2.08 5.06 4.57
N PRO A 20 -2.31 6.23 3.95
CA PRO A 20 -1.74 7.49 4.42
C PRO A 20 -2.38 7.96 5.73
N HIS A 21 -1.65 8.74 6.52
CA HIS A 21 -2.19 9.40 7.71
C HIS A 21 -3.15 10.55 7.35
N GLU A 22 -2.84 11.28 6.29
CA GLU A 22 -3.62 12.42 5.81
C GLU A 22 -4.60 11.96 4.69
N PRO A 23 -5.92 12.15 4.83
CA PRO A 23 -6.91 11.62 3.88
C PRO A 23 -6.84 12.21 2.47
N SER A 24 -6.30 13.42 2.32
CA SER A 24 -6.14 14.10 1.03
C SER A 24 -4.89 13.67 0.26
N ARG A 25 -4.02 12.85 0.86
CA ARG A 25 -2.77 12.42 0.24
C ARG A 25 -3.03 11.50 -0.96
N PRO A 26 -2.35 11.73 -2.09
CA PRO A 26 -2.29 10.78 -3.19
C PRO A 26 -1.84 9.39 -2.71
N PHE A 27 -2.54 8.37 -3.17
CA PHE A 27 -2.35 7.00 -2.75
C PHE A 27 -2.68 6.06 -3.91
N ALA A 28 -1.89 5.00 -4.06
CA ALA A 28 -2.21 3.91 -4.96
C ALA A 28 -1.94 2.58 -4.28
N SER A 29 -2.78 1.59 -4.55
CA SER A 29 -2.57 0.23 -4.06
C SER A 29 -3.07 -0.83 -5.03
N THR A 30 -2.53 -2.03 -4.88
CA THR A 30 -3.03 -3.25 -5.53
C THR A 30 -2.80 -4.43 -4.61
N PHE A 31 -3.73 -5.39 -4.64
CA PHE A 31 -3.64 -6.63 -3.86
C PHE A 31 -3.48 -7.81 -4.81
N VAL A 32 -2.35 -8.49 -4.71
CA VAL A 32 -1.91 -9.48 -5.71
C VAL A 32 -1.23 -10.64 -4.98
N GLY A 33 -1.69 -11.87 -5.23
CA GLY A 33 -1.05 -13.06 -4.68
C GLY A 33 -1.05 -13.12 -3.15
N GLY A 34 -2.04 -12.51 -2.49
CA GLY A 34 -2.12 -12.45 -1.03
C GLY A 34 -1.29 -11.31 -0.40
N GLU A 35 -0.69 -10.45 -1.21
CA GLU A 35 0.14 -9.33 -0.73
C GLU A 35 -0.43 -7.99 -1.17
N LEU A 36 -0.36 -7.02 -0.26
CA LEU A 36 -0.72 -5.63 -0.51
C LEU A 36 0.52 -4.85 -0.94
N TYR A 37 0.42 -4.23 -2.11
CA TYR A 37 1.39 -3.27 -2.61
C TYR A 37 0.80 -1.88 -2.52
N THR A 38 1.58 -0.92 -2.04
CA THR A 38 1.13 0.46 -1.84
C THR A 38 2.21 1.46 -2.26
N GLY A 39 1.78 2.59 -2.81
CA GLY A 39 2.56 3.82 -2.90
C GLY A 39 1.86 4.88 -2.08
N LEU A 40 2.53 5.40 -1.06
CA LEU A 40 1.97 6.39 -0.14
C LEU A 40 3.05 7.30 0.45
N THR A 41 2.62 8.37 1.12
CA THR A 41 3.46 9.03 2.12
C THR A 41 3.25 8.39 3.49
N ALA A 42 4.31 7.78 4.03
CA ALA A 42 4.24 6.84 5.15
C ALA A 42 4.28 7.49 6.53
N ASP A 43 4.85 8.68 6.65
CA ASP A 43 5.02 9.38 7.91
C ASP A 43 3.90 10.39 8.18
N PHE A 44 3.76 10.79 9.43
CA PHE A 44 2.76 11.75 9.86
C PHE A 44 3.04 13.17 9.35
N LEU A 45 4.32 13.54 9.20
CA LEU A 45 4.73 14.85 8.71
C LEU A 45 4.65 14.97 7.18
N GLY A 46 4.42 13.84 6.51
CA GLY A 46 4.15 13.84 5.10
C GLY A 46 5.38 14.09 4.23
N ARG A 47 6.53 13.56 4.62
CA ARG A 47 7.83 13.70 3.96
C ARG A 47 8.34 12.41 3.35
N GLU A 48 7.87 11.27 3.83
CA GLU A 48 8.40 9.96 3.48
C GLU A 48 7.55 9.26 2.43
N ALA A 49 7.70 9.66 1.17
CA ALA A 49 7.08 8.93 0.06
C ALA A 49 7.82 7.59 -0.17
N MET A 50 7.08 6.48 -0.14
CA MET A 50 7.65 5.14 -0.26
C MET A 50 6.69 4.18 -0.98
N ILE A 51 7.27 3.13 -1.57
CA ILE A 51 6.54 1.97 -2.08
C ILE A 51 6.71 0.81 -1.10
N PHE A 52 5.63 0.11 -0.72
CA PHE A 52 5.66 -1.04 0.18
C PHE A 52 5.09 -2.31 -0.47
N ARG A 53 5.52 -3.47 0.05
CA ARG A 53 4.85 -4.77 -0.06
C ARG A 53 4.65 -5.34 1.35
N SER A 54 3.43 -5.73 1.70
CA SER A 54 3.07 -6.23 3.04
C SER A 54 1.90 -7.23 3.02
N GLY A 55 1.59 -7.84 4.16
CA GLY A 55 0.39 -8.67 4.36
C GLY A 55 0.47 -10.13 3.89
N GLY A 56 1.57 -10.53 3.25
CA GLY A 56 1.79 -11.92 2.83
C GLY A 56 2.77 -12.70 3.71
N PRO A 57 3.07 -13.96 3.33
CA PRO A 57 4.00 -14.83 4.07
C PRO A 57 5.47 -14.39 3.93
N ARG A 58 5.77 -13.53 2.95
CA ARG A 58 7.12 -12.99 2.74
C ARG A 58 7.37 -11.80 3.68
N PRO A 59 8.62 -11.57 4.09
CA PRO A 59 8.98 -10.34 4.80
C PRO A 59 8.51 -9.10 4.03
N ALA A 60 8.02 -8.12 4.78
CA ALA A 60 7.62 -6.84 4.23
C ALA A 60 8.82 -6.16 3.54
N LEU A 61 8.57 -5.51 2.41
CA LEU A 61 9.57 -4.72 1.70
C LEU A 61 9.11 -3.27 1.62
N ARG A 62 10.10 -2.38 1.55
CA ARG A 62 9.91 -0.97 1.24
C ARG A 62 11.04 -0.48 0.33
N SER A 63 10.77 0.54 -0.47
CA SER A 63 11.80 1.28 -1.20
C SER A 63 12.77 1.98 -0.23
N ASP A 64 13.95 2.34 -0.72
CA ASP A 64 14.82 3.29 -0.03
C ASP A 64 14.11 4.66 0.08
N SER A 65 14.52 5.45 1.07
CA SER A 65 14.09 6.83 1.29
C SER A 65 14.86 7.86 0.47
N ASP A 66 15.85 7.43 -0.33
CA ASP A 66 16.61 8.32 -1.20
C ASP A 66 15.69 9.02 -2.21
N GLN A 67 15.78 10.35 -2.26
CA GLN A 67 15.03 11.18 -3.19
C GLN A 67 15.44 10.95 -4.65
N SER A 68 16.60 10.33 -4.90
CA SER A 68 16.98 9.89 -6.25
C SER A 68 15.99 8.86 -6.84
N LEU A 69 15.28 8.11 -5.99
CA LEU A 69 14.23 7.16 -6.39
C LEU A 69 12.85 7.83 -6.47
N LEU A 70 12.48 8.59 -5.43
CA LEU A 70 11.16 9.20 -5.29
C LEU A 70 11.29 10.65 -4.80
N HIS A 71 11.13 11.61 -5.71
CA HIS A 71 11.17 13.04 -5.39
C HIS A 71 9.78 13.67 -5.50
N ASP A 72 9.11 13.84 -4.36
CA ASP A 72 7.73 14.38 -4.26
C ASP A 72 6.72 13.72 -5.23
N PRO A 73 6.59 12.37 -5.20
CA PRO A 73 5.76 11.66 -6.16
C PRO A 73 4.27 11.85 -5.87
N ARG A 74 3.47 11.75 -6.93
CA ARG A 74 2.01 11.58 -6.83
C ARG A 74 1.63 10.16 -7.25
N PHE A 75 1.29 9.31 -6.29
CA PHE A 75 0.82 7.95 -6.58
C PHE A 75 -0.62 7.99 -7.14
N VAL A 76 -0.84 7.36 -8.29
CA VAL A 76 -2.13 7.42 -9.03
C VAL A 76 -2.77 6.04 -9.20
N MET A 77 -1.98 5.03 -9.58
CA MET A 77 -2.47 3.68 -9.84
C MET A 77 -1.35 2.66 -9.58
N ALA A 78 -1.74 1.47 -9.13
CA ALA A 78 -0.89 0.29 -9.11
C ALA A 78 -1.67 -0.87 -9.75
N ALA A 79 -1.03 -1.63 -10.63
CA ALA A 79 -1.65 -2.75 -11.33
C ALA A 79 -0.63 -3.88 -11.52
N ARG A 80 -1.09 -5.12 -11.44
CA ARG A 80 -0.32 -6.26 -11.92
C ARG A 80 -0.45 -6.33 -13.44
N ILE A 81 0.69 -6.27 -14.12
CA ILE A 81 0.80 -6.58 -15.54
C ILE A 81 1.41 -7.98 -15.63
N PRO A 82 0.66 -9.01 -16.10
CA PRO A 82 1.22 -10.34 -16.33
C PRO A 82 2.33 -10.28 -17.37
N GLU A 83 3.42 -11.02 -17.17
CA GLU A 83 4.48 -11.16 -18.17
C GLU A 83 4.04 -12.03 -19.36
N ASN A 84 3.04 -12.91 -19.17
CA ASN A 84 2.47 -13.75 -20.20
C ASN A 84 0.94 -13.91 -20.03
N SER A 85 0.24 -14.18 -21.12
CA SER A 85 -1.24 -14.26 -21.20
C SER A 85 -1.84 -15.63 -20.88
N ASP A 86 -1.02 -16.60 -20.47
CA ASP A 86 -1.41 -18.00 -20.27
C ASP A 86 -2.11 -18.25 -18.93
#